data_AF-A0A9K3MXH1-F1
#
_entry.id   AF-A0A9K3MXH1-F1
#
_cell.length_a   1.000
_cell.length_b   1.000
_cell.length_c   1.000
_cell.angle_alpha   90.00
_cell.angle_beta   90.00
_cell.angle_gamma   90.00
#
_symmetry.space_group_name_H-M   'P 1'
#
loop_
_entity.id
_entity.type
_entity.pdbx_description
1 polymer ?
#
loop_
_entity_poly.entity_id
_entity_poly.type
_entity_poly.pdbx_seq_one_letter_code
_entity_poly.pdbx_strand_id
1 'polypeptide(L)'
;MKGSPYWIAPELLHGEPQKDGGPDLALAVDIWSLGCTIIEMMNGKPPLSEYEAAAAMFKVMKDIPPIPETMSFDGKDFLRSCFIRNPAERPTASMLLEHKFLMVMCTFIFIDKKFKYKTYEYGENVKNAVTFS
;
A
#
# COMPACT_ATOMS: atom_id res chain seq x y z
N MET A 1 -11.08 20.09 10.31
CA MET A 1 -10.09 19.15 9.75
C MET A 1 -10.68 17.75 9.90
N LYS A 2 -11.02 17.07 8.81
CA LYS A 2 -11.51 15.68 8.83
C LYS A 2 -10.35 14.80 8.37
N GLY A 3 -9.99 13.81 9.18
CA GLY A 3 -8.84 12.93 8.95
C GLY A 3 -8.06 12.71 10.24
N SER A 4 -7.60 11.48 10.47
CA SER A 4 -6.74 11.17 11.59
C SER A 4 -5.31 11.60 11.27
N PRO A 5 -4.66 12.44 12.08
CA PRO A 5 -3.42 13.16 11.73
C PRO A 5 -2.25 12.28 11.27
N TYR A 6 -2.17 11.05 11.76
CA TYR A 6 -1.07 10.13 11.51
C TYR A 6 -1.13 9.41 10.15
N TRP A 7 -2.24 9.50 9.42
CA TRP A 7 -2.43 8.87 8.10
C TRP A 7 -2.56 9.89 6.98
N ILE A 8 -2.47 11.19 7.29
CA ILE A 8 -2.64 12.26 6.31
C ILE A 8 -1.49 12.25 5.31
N ALA A 9 -1.81 12.31 4.02
CA ALA A 9 -0.85 12.49 2.94
C ALA A 9 -0.34 13.95 2.87
N PRO A 10 0.92 14.20 2.49
CA PRO A 10 1.52 15.54 2.54
C PRO A 10 0.79 16.56 1.68
N GLU A 11 0.24 16.16 0.53
CA GLU A 11 -0.52 17.02 -0.39
C GLU A 11 -1.76 17.65 0.27
N LEU A 12 -2.37 17.01 1.27
CA LEU A 12 -3.52 17.56 1.99
C LEU A 12 -3.15 18.68 2.97
N LEU A 13 -1.87 18.82 3.31
CA LEU A 13 -1.38 19.82 4.27
C LEU A 13 -0.98 21.14 3.59
N HIS A 14 -0.87 21.17 2.26
CA HIS A 14 -0.39 22.35 1.51
C HIS A 14 -1.42 23.47 1.36
N GLY A 15 -2.59 23.39 2.03
CA GLY A 15 -3.53 24.50 2.20
C GLY A 15 -4.28 24.98 0.96
N GLU A 16 -3.85 24.57 -0.23
CA GLU A 16 -4.56 24.85 -1.48
C GLU A 16 -5.74 23.89 -1.59
N PRO A 17 -6.99 24.37 -1.62
CA PRO A 17 -8.09 23.53 -2.06
C PRO A 17 -7.77 23.18 -3.51
N GLN A 18 -7.34 21.94 -3.76
CA GLN A 18 -7.29 21.42 -5.11
C GLN A 18 -8.74 21.37 -5.60
N LYS A 19 -9.21 22.50 -6.14
CA LYS A 19 -10.54 22.68 -6.73
C LYS A 19 -10.76 21.70 -7.89
N ASP A 20 -9.66 21.15 -8.39
CA ASP A 20 -9.57 20.18 -9.48
C ASP A 20 -8.99 18.84 -9.00
N GLY A 21 -9.01 18.56 -7.69
CA GLY A 21 -8.58 17.29 -7.12
C GLY A 21 -9.47 16.16 -7.63
N GLY A 22 -9.17 15.69 -8.83
CA GLY A 22 -9.91 14.64 -9.51
C GLY A 22 -9.91 13.35 -8.69
N PRO A 23 -10.72 12.36 -9.10
CA PRO A 23 -10.77 11.05 -8.43
C PRO A 23 -9.37 10.46 -8.20
N ASP A 24 -8.43 10.71 -9.10
CA ASP A 24 -7.05 10.22 -9.01
C ASP A 24 -6.27 10.76 -7.80
N LEU A 25 -6.50 12.02 -7.39
CA LEU A 25 -5.86 12.58 -6.20
C LEU A 25 -6.39 11.92 -4.92
N ALA A 26 -7.71 11.74 -4.83
CA ALA A 26 -8.32 11.06 -3.68
C ALA A 26 -7.82 9.62 -3.56
N LEU A 27 -7.74 8.90 -4.69
CA LEU A 27 -7.18 7.55 -4.73
C LEU A 27 -5.69 7.53 -4.32
N ALA A 28 -4.89 8.50 -4.77
CA ALA A 28 -3.50 8.59 -4.35
C ALA A 28 -3.37 8.82 -2.83
N VAL A 29 -4.19 9.71 -2.24
CA VAL A 29 -4.23 9.95 -0.79
C VAL A 29 -4.56 8.66 -0.01
N ASP A 30 -5.47 7.84 -0.53
CA ASP A 30 -5.80 6.54 0.08
C ASP A 30 -4.60 5.57 0.04
N ILE A 31 -3.79 5.58 -1.02
CA ILE A 31 -2.57 4.77 -1.10
C ILE A 31 -1.53 5.17 -0.04
N TRP A 32 -1.39 6.46 0.26
CA TRP A 32 -0.54 6.90 1.36
C TRP A 32 -1.06 6.39 2.70
N SER A 33 -2.36 6.56 2.93
CA SER A 33 -3.04 6.11 4.14
C SER A 33 -2.90 4.60 4.35
N LEU A 34 -2.98 3.81 3.27
CA LEU A 34 -2.72 2.36 3.27
C LEU A 34 -1.32 2.03 3.77
N GLY A 35 -0.30 2.75 3.29
CA GLY A 35 1.07 2.58 3.77
C GLY A 35 1.19 2.81 5.29
N CYS A 36 0.55 3.88 5.79
CA CYS A 36 0.48 4.15 7.23
C CYS A 36 -0.23 3.02 8.00
N THR A 37 -1.35 2.49 7.48
CA THR A 37 -2.08 1.37 8.10
C THR A 37 -1.23 0.09 8.13
N ILE A 38 -0.43 -0.19 7.10
CA ILE A 38 0.47 -1.36 7.11
C ILE A 38 1.54 -1.21 8.20
N ILE A 39 2.12 -0.01 8.37
CA ILE A 39 3.06 0.26 9.47
C ILE A 39 2.37 0.08 10.83
N GLU A 40 1.13 0.55 10.95
CA GLU A 40 0.35 0.39 12.17
C GLU A 40 0.10 -1.08 12.51
N MET A 41 -0.30 -1.91 11.54
CA MET A 41 -0.51 -3.35 11.74
C MET A 41 0.78 -4.05 12.19
N MET A 42 1.94 -3.61 11.70
CA MET A 42 3.24 -4.17 12.07
C MET A 42 3.69 -3.79 13.48
N ASN A 43 3.41 -2.54 13.90
CA ASN A 43 3.92 -1.98 15.14
C ASN A 43 2.88 -1.95 16.28
N GLY A 44 1.61 -2.23 15.98
CA GLY A 44 0.47 -2.10 16.89
C GLY A 44 0.05 -0.65 17.19
N LYS A 45 0.67 0.34 16.54
CA LYS A 45 0.43 1.77 16.74
C LYS A 45 0.74 2.55 15.46
N PRO A 46 0.05 3.67 15.18
CA PRO A 46 0.24 4.43 13.95
C PRO A 46 1.65 4.98 13.83
N PRO A 47 2.10 5.29 12.59
CA PRO A 47 3.38 5.95 12.41
C PRO A 47 3.37 7.31 13.12
N LEU A 48 4.51 7.70 13.69
CA LEU A 48 4.66 8.98 14.40
C LEU A 48 3.75 9.16 15.62
N SER A 49 3.19 8.06 16.17
CA SER A 49 2.34 8.03 17.38
C SER A 49 2.98 8.69 18.61
N GLU A 50 4.30 8.79 18.66
CA GLU A 50 5.09 9.43 19.71
C GLU A 50 5.03 10.96 19.67
N TYR A 51 4.52 11.53 18.58
CA TYR A 51 4.41 12.98 18.40
C TYR A 51 2.95 13.45 18.55
N GLU A 52 2.81 14.67 19.07
CA GLU A 52 1.56 15.41 19.01
C GLU A 52 1.11 15.63 17.56
N ALA A 53 -0.20 15.71 17.33
CA ALA A 53 -0.79 15.76 15.99
C ALA A 53 -0.16 16.81 15.07
N ALA A 54 0.06 18.04 15.56
CA ALA A 54 0.68 19.10 14.78
C ALA A 54 2.15 18.81 14.41
N ALA A 55 2.90 18.20 15.33
CA ALA A 55 4.29 17.81 15.10
C ALA A 55 4.39 16.64 14.10
N ALA A 56 3.48 15.67 14.19
CA ALA A 56 3.37 14.57 13.23
C ALA A 56 3.07 15.09 11.81
N MET A 57 2.12 16.02 11.66
CA MET A 57 1.82 16.66 10.37
C MET A 57 3.02 17.41 9.81
N PHE A 58 3.72 18.18 10.64
CA PHE A 58 4.93 18.89 10.20
C PHE A 58 6.02 17.92 9.73
N LYS A 59 6.14 16.77 10.39
CA LYS A 59 7.10 15.74 10.01
C LYS A 59 6.72 15.09 8.68
N VAL A 60 5.44 14.79 8.44
CA VAL A 60 4.94 14.29 7.15
C VAL A 60 5.21 15.26 5.99
N MET A 61 5.16 16.58 6.23
CA MET A 61 5.53 17.55 5.19
C MET A 61 7.00 17.46 4.77
N LYS A 62 7.89 16.94 5.61
CA LYS A 62 9.35 16.89 5.36
C LYS A 62 9.92 15.51 5.06
N ASP A 63 9.41 14.50 5.74
CA ASP A 63 9.87 13.12 5.69
C ASP A 63 8.74 12.17 5.23
N ILE A 64 9.05 10.88 5.09
CA ILE A 64 8.06 9.81 4.97
C ILE A 64 7.88 9.11 6.32
N PRO A 65 6.76 8.40 6.56
CA PRO A 65 6.60 7.55 7.73
C PRO A 65 7.77 6.55 7.88
N PRO A 66 8.24 6.28 9.12
CA PRO A 66 9.39 5.40 9.34
C PRO A 66 9.02 3.96 8.96
N ILE A 67 9.73 3.41 7.97
CA ILE A 67 9.54 2.03 7.51
C ILE A 67 10.16 1.06 8.52
N PRO A 68 9.42 0.07 9.05
CA PRO A 68 9.94 -0.90 10.01
C PRO A 68 11.14 -1.69 9.49
N GLU A 69 12.22 -1.76 10.25
CA GLU A 69 13.42 -2.50 9.87
C GLU A 69 13.19 -4.02 9.82
N THR A 70 12.24 -4.52 10.60
CA THR A 70 11.85 -5.93 10.67
C THR A 70 11.06 -6.40 9.45
N MET A 71 10.62 -5.48 8.59
CA MET A 71 9.87 -5.81 7.38
C MET A 71 10.77 -6.44 6.31
N SER A 72 10.21 -7.36 5.52
CA SER A 72 10.88 -7.97 4.37
C SER A 72 11.31 -6.93 3.34
N PHE A 73 12.27 -7.27 2.48
CA PHE A 73 12.72 -6.39 1.40
C PHE A 73 11.55 -5.93 0.52
N ASP A 74 10.72 -6.86 0.06
CA ASP A 74 9.54 -6.55 -0.77
C ASP A 74 8.51 -5.69 -0.03
N GLY A 75 8.33 -5.89 1.28
CA GLY A 75 7.42 -5.04 2.08
C GLY A 75 7.94 -3.61 2.21
N LYS A 76 9.25 -3.44 2.43
CA LYS A 76 9.88 -2.11 2.45
C LYS A 76 9.75 -1.43 1.09
N ASP A 77 9.90 -2.18 0.00
CA ASP A 77 9.74 -1.68 -1.36
C ASP A 77 8.29 -1.24 -1.65
N PHE A 78 7.31 -2.04 -1.21
CA PHE A 78 5.89 -1.68 -1.27
C PHE A 78 5.60 -0.38 -0.52
N LEU A 79 6.10 -0.25 0.73
CA LEU A 79 5.90 0.97 1.50
C LEU A 79 6.55 2.20 0.86
N ARG A 80 7.75 2.06 0.27
CA ARG A 80 8.37 3.16 -0.49
C ARG A 80 7.50 3.61 -1.66
N SER A 81 6.84 2.66 -2.32
CA SER A 81 5.90 2.94 -3.40
C SER A 81 4.67 3.70 -2.89
N CYS A 82 4.12 3.33 -1.72
CA CYS A 82 3.02 4.06 -1.08
C CYS A 82 3.40 5.50 -0.70
N PHE A 83 4.64 5.75 -0.30
CA PHE A 83 5.11 7.05 0.20
C PHE A 83 5.79 7.93 -0.85
N ILE A 84 5.54 7.70 -2.14
CA ILE A 84 5.90 8.65 -3.19
C ILE A 84 5.16 9.96 -2.94
N ARG A 85 5.92 11.06 -2.82
CA ARG A 85 5.41 12.37 -2.43
C ARG A 85 4.53 13.01 -3.48
N ASN A 86 4.92 12.92 -4.75
CA ASN A 86 4.10 13.43 -5.84
C ASN A 86 2.92 12.47 -6.04
N PRO A 87 1.66 12.88 -5.77
CA PRO A 87 0.51 11.98 -5.91
C PRO A 87 0.33 11.47 -7.35
N ALA A 88 0.77 12.22 -8.37
CA ALA A 88 0.69 11.81 -9.77
C ALA A 88 1.68 10.69 -10.15
N GLU A 89 2.77 10.53 -9.38
CA GLU A 89 3.77 9.46 -9.56
C GLU A 89 3.50 8.25 -8.65
N ARG A 90 2.57 8.39 -7.70
CA ARG A 90 2.21 7.33 -6.77
C ARG A 90 1.43 6.24 -7.53
N PRO A 91 1.80 4.95 -7.41
CA PRO A 91 1.14 3.89 -8.14
C PRO A 91 -0.32 3.74 -7.71
N THR A 92 -1.15 3.33 -8.67
CA THR A 92 -2.56 3.05 -8.41
C THR A 92 -2.73 1.76 -7.59
N ALA A 93 -3.91 1.59 -6.98
CA ALA A 93 -4.25 0.35 -6.28
C ALA A 93 -4.08 -0.89 -7.17
N SER A 94 -4.48 -0.81 -8.45
CA SER A 94 -4.33 -1.91 -9.41
C SER A 94 -2.85 -2.27 -9.65
N MET A 95 -1.97 -1.29 -9.77
CA MET A 95 -0.53 -1.52 -9.92
C MET A 95 0.07 -2.15 -8.64
N LEU A 96 -0.37 -1.70 -7.47
CA LEU A 96 0.10 -2.23 -6.20
C LEU A 96 -0.35 -3.66 -5.92
N LEU A 97 -1.52 -4.08 -6.43
CA LEU A 97 -1.98 -5.48 -6.34
C LEU A 97 -1.03 -6.47 -7.03
N GLU A 98 -0.32 -6.02 -8.07
CA GLU A 98 0.67 -6.82 -8.79
C GLU A 98 2.06 -6.80 -8.14
N HIS A 99 2.24 -6.01 -7.07
CA HIS A 99 3.50 -5.89 -6.37
C HIS A 99 3.89 -7.20 -5.67
N LYS A 100 5.18 -7.56 -5.68
CA LYS A 100 5.71 -8.82 -5.11
C LYS A 100 5.27 -9.04 -3.66
N PHE A 101 5.26 -7.97 -2.86
CA PHE A 101 4.79 -8.00 -1.47
C PHE A 101 3.38 -8.62 -1.32
N LEU A 102 2.44 -8.23 -2.17
CA LEU A 102 1.06 -8.73 -2.14
C LEU A 102 0.91 -10.05 -2.90
N MET A 103 1.65 -10.27 -3.98
CA MET A 103 1.60 -11.53 -4.74
C MET A 103 2.07 -12.73 -3.90
N VAL A 104 3.14 -12.53 -3.11
CA VAL A 104 3.63 -13.56 -2.18
C VAL A 104 2.63 -13.77 -1.04
N MET A 105 2.06 -12.70 -0.46
CA MET A 105 1.04 -12.81 0.59
C MET A 105 -0.26 -13.48 0.11
N CYS A 106 -0.76 -13.14 -1.07
CA CYS A 106 -1.93 -13.79 -1.65
C CYS A 106 -1.67 -15.28 -1.85
N THR A 107 -0.47 -15.67 -2.27
CA THR A 107 -0.11 -17.10 -2.38
C THR A 107 -0.28 -17.82 -1.03
N PHE A 108 0.14 -17.22 0.09
CA PHE A 108 -0.05 -17.82 1.42
C PHE A 108 -1.52 -17.82 1.90
N ILE A 109 -2.27 -16.73 1.69
CA ILE A 109 -3.69 -16.64 2.08
C ILE A 109 -4.56 -17.62 1.27
N PHE A 110 -4.25 -17.83 -0.01
CA PHE A 110 -4.96 -18.79 -0.86
C PHE A 110 -4.58 -20.26 -0.57
N ILE A 111 -3.37 -20.53 -0.07
CA ILE A 111 -2.97 -21.88 0.35
C ILE A 111 -3.73 -22.32 1.61
N ASP A 112 -4.09 -21.40 2.51
CA ASP A 112 -4.76 -21.73 3.77
C ASP A 112 -6.27 -22.05 3.61
N LYS A 113 -6.88 -21.70 2.48
CA LYS A 113 -8.28 -22.07 2.15
C LYS A 113 -8.33 -23.14 1.07
N LYS A 114 -8.03 -24.39 1.44
CA LYS A 114 -8.39 -25.63 0.70
C LYS A 114 -8.91 -25.43 -0.74
N PHE A 115 -8.03 -25.09 -1.68
CA PHE A 115 -8.32 -25.27 -3.10
C PHE A 115 -7.00 -25.49 -3.84
N LYS A 116 -6.89 -26.64 -4.51
CA LYS A 116 -5.70 -27.02 -5.28
C LYS A 116 -5.43 -25.97 -6.36
N TYR A 117 -4.28 -25.31 -6.29
CA TYR A 117 -3.75 -24.61 -7.46
C TYR A 117 -2.76 -25.52 -8.17
N LYS A 118 -3.15 -25.92 -9.39
CA LYS A 118 -2.24 -26.48 -10.38
C LYS A 118 -1.25 -25.35 -10.73
N THR A 119 0.04 -25.59 -10.59
CA THR A 119 1.07 -24.71 -11.11
C THR A 119 0.91 -24.65 -12.63
N TYR A 120 0.56 -23.49 -13.17
CA TYR A 120 0.73 -23.24 -14.60
C TYR A 120 2.17 -22.77 -14.78
N GLU A 121 3.03 -23.69 -15.21
CA GLU A 121 4.35 -23.34 -15.71
C GLU A 121 4.18 -22.55 -17.01
N TYR A 122 4.82 -21.39 -17.08
CA TYR A 122 4.91 -20.59 -18.30
C TYR A 122 5.87 -21.31 -19.26
N GLY A 123 5.33 -22.23 -20.06
CA GLY A 123 6.10 -22.95 -21.05
C GLY A 123 5.41 -24.24 -21.51
N GLU A 124 5.04 -24.25 -22.80
CA GLU A 124 4.72 -25.41 -23.63
C GLU A 124 3.27 -25.94 -23.68
N ASN A 125 2.80 -25.99 -24.93
CA ASN A 125 1.57 -26.58 -25.44
C ASN A 125 1.31 -28.00 -24.96
N VAL A 126 0.12 -28.33 -24.44
CA VAL A 126 -0.60 -29.54 -24.90
C VAL A 126 -2.10 -29.44 -24.67
N LYS A 127 -2.84 -29.62 -25.77
CA LYS A 127 -4.23 -30.05 -25.82
C LYS A 127 -4.39 -31.33 -24.99
N ASN A 128 -5.41 -31.41 -24.13
CA ASN A 128 -6.27 -32.60 -23.90
C ASN A 128 -7.01 -32.49 -22.56
N ALA A 129 -8.34 -32.73 -22.65
CA ALA A 129 -9.28 -33.40 -21.73
C ALA A 129 -9.05 -33.29 -20.20
N VAL A 130 -10.08 -33.19 -19.36
CA VAL A 130 -11.08 -34.25 -19.13
C VAL A 130 -12.29 -33.65 -18.37
N THR A 131 -13.46 -34.17 -18.73
CA THR A 131 -14.81 -34.02 -18.17
C THR A 131 -14.91 -34.19 -16.65
N PHE A 132 -15.84 -33.48 -16.00
CA PHE A 132 -16.29 -33.79 -14.65
C PHE A 132 -17.72 -34.34 -14.68
N SER A 133 -17.87 -35.56 -14.15
CA SER A 133 -19.12 -36.14 -13.65
C SER A 133 -19.51 -35.53 -12.31
#